data_AF-A0A368FB87-F1
#
_entry.id   AF-A0A368FB87-F1
#
_cell.length_a   1.000
_cell.length_b   1.000
_cell.length_c   1.000
_cell.angle_alpha   90.00
_cell.angle_beta   90.00
_cell.angle_gamma   90.00
#
_symmetry.space_group_name_H-M   'P 1'
#
loop_
_entity.id
_entity.type
_entity.pdbx_description
1 polymer ?
#
loop_
_entity_poly.entity_id
_entity_poly.type
_entity_poly.pdbx_seq_one_letter_code
_entity_poly.pdbx_strand_id
1 'polypeptide(L)'
;MSFATAGDSGYTGERCAECAMNYWGNPTEVGGSCERCDCNGNIDMAVEGSCDAATGECLKCLHNTEGSMCENCVDGFYGDAKIKSCQRCVCNNLGSNLTAGTCDRVTGQCPCHPNVIGMQCDQCAENHYDLSSGQGCSACACDPNGVVLKEDGTPELQCNQFDGRCRCKVGRGGRTCSECEDYFWGDPTSAEGCKRCECNPTGSANQQCHRNNGTCICLPGSGGDLCNECARGYTGTWPYCQPCGECFHQWDNIIQGLKMQVEKLIDTANNIEDTGVASAYDEEFENMEKILEETKKKLSDANVSKEHIEQLDNEVNKLKKEVAGARERLDGIEARVSNATQAVDFAQEDLKQLQTDAARLTDAADDLREKTNKIKEADVQGAYNITKESATRSLAAQRRTDAAIGKLAEAESEARDAEALLEKNR
;
A
#
# COMPACT_ATOMS: atom_id res chain seq x y z
N MET A 1 -67.19 65.36 32.88
CA MET A 1 -65.86 65.01 32.33
C MET A 1 -65.54 63.64 32.86
N SER A 2 -65.79 62.61 32.06
CA SER A 2 -65.50 61.22 32.43
C SER A 2 -64.01 60.99 32.24
N PHE A 3 -63.31 60.65 33.32
CA PHE A 3 -61.96 60.12 33.26
C PHE A 3 -62.04 58.73 32.60
N ALA A 4 -61.45 58.59 31.43
CA ALA A 4 -61.27 57.28 30.81
C ALA A 4 -60.32 56.46 31.70
N THR A 5 -60.77 55.29 32.13
CA THR A 5 -59.96 54.34 32.90
C THR A 5 -58.82 53.82 32.01
N ALA A 6 -57.59 54.08 32.44
CA ALA A 6 -56.32 53.86 31.73
C ALA A 6 -55.89 52.36 31.64
N GLY A 7 -56.79 51.46 31.25
CA GLY A 7 -56.51 50.02 31.19
C GLY A 7 -56.55 49.40 29.78
N ASP A 8 -57.45 49.86 28.90
CA ASP A 8 -57.76 49.15 27.65
C ASP A 8 -57.16 49.77 26.38
N SER A 9 -56.68 51.01 26.43
CA SER A 9 -56.20 51.71 25.21
C SER A 9 -54.74 51.42 24.88
N GLY A 10 -53.93 50.87 25.80
CA GLY A 10 -52.49 50.63 25.59
C GLY A 10 -51.59 51.86 25.77
N TYR A 11 -52.15 53.00 26.20
CA TYR A 11 -51.44 54.26 26.47
C TYR A 11 -51.54 54.64 27.94
N THR A 12 -50.52 55.32 28.47
CA THR A 12 -50.43 55.83 29.85
C THR A 12 -49.74 57.21 29.88
N GLY A 13 -49.59 57.79 31.07
CA GLY A 13 -48.92 59.07 31.27
C GLY A 13 -49.77 60.30 30.92
N GLU A 14 -49.22 61.50 31.16
CA GLU A 14 -49.92 62.75 30.84
C GLU A 14 -50.14 62.88 29.33
N ARG A 15 -51.39 63.16 28.93
CA ARG A 15 -51.81 63.26 27.51
C ARG A 15 -51.51 62.01 26.67
N CYS A 16 -51.45 60.82 27.29
CA CYS A 16 -51.15 59.56 26.60
C CYS A 16 -49.77 59.55 25.92
N ALA A 17 -48.79 60.26 26.50
CA ALA A 17 -47.44 60.40 25.94
C ALA A 17 -46.56 59.15 26.08
N GLU A 18 -47.01 58.12 26.79
CA GLU A 18 -46.26 56.88 27.03
C GLU A 18 -47.11 55.65 26.70
N CYS A 19 -46.47 54.54 26.36
CA CYS A 19 -47.15 53.26 26.22
C CYS A 19 -47.38 52.61 27.58
N ALA A 20 -48.55 52.00 27.77
CA ALA A 20 -48.89 51.28 28.99
C ALA A 20 -48.00 50.02 29.16
N MET A 21 -48.00 49.41 30.35
CA MET A 21 -47.20 48.21 30.62
C MET A 21 -47.48 47.09 29.58
N ASN A 22 -46.42 46.52 29.02
CA ASN A 22 -46.44 45.53 27.94
C ASN A 22 -47.01 46.02 26.61
N TYR A 23 -46.95 47.33 26.39
CA TYR A 23 -47.11 47.95 25.09
C TYR A 23 -45.81 48.68 24.71
N TRP A 24 -45.54 48.77 23.41
CA TRP A 24 -44.35 49.40 22.88
C TRP A 24 -44.69 50.33 21.71
N GLY A 25 -43.81 51.31 21.47
CA GLY A 25 -43.94 52.28 20.39
C GLY A 25 -43.65 53.72 20.86
N ASN A 26 -43.88 54.68 19.97
CA ASN A 26 -43.66 56.10 20.28
C ASN A 26 -44.92 56.93 19.97
N PRO A 27 -45.82 57.14 20.96
CA PRO A 27 -47.09 57.84 20.76
C PRO A 27 -46.93 59.36 20.58
N THR A 28 -45.73 59.92 20.83
CA THR A 28 -45.45 61.36 20.68
C THR A 28 -45.08 61.76 19.25
N GLU A 29 -44.77 60.79 18.40
CA GLU A 29 -44.51 61.02 16.98
C GLU A 29 -45.80 61.16 16.18
N VAL A 30 -45.75 61.94 15.10
CA VAL A 30 -46.90 62.16 14.21
C VAL A 30 -47.28 60.84 13.55
N GLY A 31 -48.40 60.26 13.95
CA GLY A 31 -48.88 58.95 13.47
C GLY A 31 -48.37 57.75 14.28
N GLY A 32 -47.66 57.98 15.39
CA GLY A 32 -47.21 56.93 16.29
C GLY A 32 -48.34 56.29 17.09
N SER A 33 -48.15 55.04 17.47
CA SER A 33 -49.11 54.23 18.24
C SER A 33 -48.40 53.36 19.26
N CYS A 34 -49.16 52.88 20.24
CA CYS A 34 -48.73 51.86 21.18
C CYS A 34 -49.32 50.50 20.79
N GLU A 35 -48.46 49.53 20.53
CA GLU A 35 -48.83 48.15 20.18
C GLU A 35 -48.53 47.20 21.34
N ARG A 36 -49.34 46.15 21.51
CA ARG A 36 -49.10 45.15 22.55
C ARG A 36 -47.83 44.35 22.19
N CYS A 37 -46.99 44.07 23.19
CA CYS A 37 -45.83 43.21 22.98
C CYS A 37 -46.25 41.78 22.62
N ASP A 38 -45.69 41.24 21.54
CA ASP A 38 -45.92 39.87 21.08
C ASP A 38 -44.78 38.96 21.52
N CYS A 39 -44.91 38.41 22.73
CA CYS A 39 -43.91 37.51 23.32
C CYS A 39 -44.36 36.04 23.31
N ASN A 40 -45.19 35.63 22.35
CA ASN A 40 -45.76 34.28 22.28
C ASN A 40 -46.43 33.79 23.59
N GLY A 41 -46.91 34.72 24.43
CA GLY A 41 -47.49 34.41 25.74
C GLY A 41 -46.49 33.87 26.78
N ASN A 42 -45.19 34.12 26.58
CA ASN A 42 -44.08 33.66 27.43
C ASN A 42 -43.51 34.77 28.33
N ILE A 43 -44.29 35.81 28.65
CA ILE A 43 -43.93 36.81 29.66
C ILE A 43 -45.06 36.98 30.69
N ASP A 44 -44.73 37.45 31.88
CA ASP A 44 -45.73 37.89 32.85
C ASP A 44 -46.14 39.33 32.56
N MET A 45 -47.38 39.51 32.09
CA MET A 45 -47.96 40.83 31.80
C MET A 45 -48.21 41.67 33.07
N ALA A 46 -48.18 41.08 34.27
CA ALA A 46 -48.31 41.84 35.52
C ALA A 46 -46.99 42.46 35.98
N VAL A 47 -45.86 42.08 35.37
CA VAL A 47 -44.53 42.52 35.76
C VAL A 47 -44.06 43.66 34.85
N GLU A 48 -43.71 44.79 35.45
CA GLU A 48 -43.14 45.92 34.73
C GLU A 48 -41.79 45.56 34.09
N GLY A 49 -41.56 46.06 32.88
CA GLY A 49 -40.34 45.79 32.12
C GLY A 49 -40.21 44.33 31.65
N SER A 50 -41.33 43.61 31.49
CA SER A 50 -41.34 42.30 30.81
C SER A 50 -41.04 42.41 29.31
N CYS A 51 -41.28 43.58 28.72
CA CYS A 51 -41.00 43.94 27.35
C CYS A 51 -40.49 45.39 27.31
N ASP A 52 -39.56 45.68 26.40
CA ASP A 52 -39.01 47.01 26.18
C ASP A 52 -40.05 47.93 25.52
N ALA A 53 -40.33 49.07 26.14
CA ALA A 53 -41.38 49.98 25.71
C ALA A 53 -41.06 50.73 24.41
N ALA A 54 -39.80 50.78 23.97
CA ALA A 54 -39.40 51.46 22.74
C ALA A 54 -39.34 50.50 21.54
N THR A 55 -38.85 49.28 21.76
CA THR A 55 -38.51 48.32 20.70
C THR A 55 -39.48 47.14 20.61
N GLY A 56 -40.23 46.85 21.68
CA GLY A 56 -41.11 45.68 21.74
C GLY A 56 -40.40 44.37 22.08
N GLU A 57 -39.10 44.41 22.36
CA GLU A 57 -38.31 43.21 22.70
C GLU A 57 -38.70 42.63 24.07
N CYS A 58 -38.93 41.33 24.13
CA CYS A 58 -39.29 40.63 25.35
C CYS A 58 -38.06 40.39 26.23
N LEU A 59 -38.03 40.99 27.43
CA LEU A 59 -36.85 41.03 28.29
C LEU A 59 -36.87 39.98 29.42
N LYS A 60 -38.06 39.47 29.77
CA LYS A 60 -38.24 38.53 30.91
C LYS A 60 -39.01 37.28 30.48
N CYS A 61 -38.45 36.56 29.52
CA CYS A 61 -39.03 35.31 29.04
C CYS A 61 -39.16 34.25 30.15
N LEU A 62 -40.31 33.58 30.20
CA LEU A 62 -40.67 32.50 31.11
C LEU A 62 -40.59 31.15 30.40
N HIS A 63 -40.94 30.06 31.09
CA HIS A 63 -41.08 28.73 30.49
C HIS A 63 -39.83 28.19 29.76
N ASN A 64 -38.64 28.64 30.17
CA ASN A 64 -37.35 28.31 29.53
C ASN A 64 -37.29 28.71 28.06
N THR A 65 -37.84 29.88 27.72
CA THR A 65 -37.75 30.46 26.37
C THR A 65 -36.83 31.69 26.33
N GLU A 66 -36.37 32.04 25.14
CA GLU A 66 -35.57 33.24 24.83
C GLU A 66 -35.85 33.70 23.39
N GLY A 67 -35.14 34.74 22.95
CA GLY A 67 -35.38 35.43 21.70
C GLY A 67 -36.18 36.71 21.94
N SER A 68 -36.19 37.60 20.94
CA SER A 68 -36.81 38.92 21.06
C SER A 68 -38.33 38.85 21.22
N MET A 69 -38.93 37.71 20.91
CA MET A 69 -40.35 37.39 21.07
C MET A 69 -40.56 36.17 21.97
N CYS A 70 -39.56 35.74 22.73
CA CYS A 70 -39.57 34.49 23.50
C CYS A 70 -39.97 33.26 22.63
N GLU A 71 -39.50 33.24 21.39
CA GLU A 71 -39.90 32.31 20.33
C GLU A 71 -39.01 31.07 20.22
N ASN A 72 -37.90 31.03 20.98
CA ASN A 72 -36.97 29.90 21.01
C ASN A 72 -36.90 29.32 22.43
N CYS A 73 -36.57 28.04 22.57
CA CYS A 73 -36.16 27.51 23.88
C CYS A 73 -34.76 28.03 24.24
N VAL A 74 -34.47 28.24 25.53
CA VAL A 74 -33.13 28.63 26.01
C VAL A 74 -32.07 27.57 25.70
N ASP A 75 -30.80 27.95 25.76
CA ASP A 75 -29.69 27.01 25.53
C ASP A 75 -29.74 25.85 26.52
N GLY A 76 -29.52 24.63 26.00
CA GLY A 76 -29.70 23.41 26.78
C GLY A 76 -31.16 22.96 26.95
N PHE A 77 -32.11 23.57 26.22
CA PHE A 77 -33.50 23.11 26.13
C PHE A 77 -33.93 22.94 24.67
N TYR A 78 -34.89 22.05 24.45
CA TYR A 78 -35.47 21.78 23.13
C TYR A 78 -36.99 21.67 23.18
N GLY A 79 -37.65 21.93 22.05
CA GLY A 79 -39.11 21.81 21.90
C GLY A 79 -39.68 22.99 21.10
N ASP A 80 -40.94 23.31 21.39
CA ASP A 80 -41.64 24.44 20.77
C ASP A 80 -42.06 25.46 21.84
N ALA A 81 -41.39 26.61 21.82
CA ALA A 81 -41.61 27.72 22.74
C ALA A 81 -43.03 28.30 22.64
N LYS A 82 -43.69 28.22 21.47
CA LYS A 82 -45.03 28.79 21.26
C LYS A 82 -46.11 28.02 21.99
N ILE A 83 -45.90 26.72 22.20
CA ILE A 83 -46.79 25.85 22.98
C ILE A 83 -46.19 25.49 24.36
N LYS A 84 -45.12 26.18 24.78
CA LYS A 84 -44.50 26.05 26.10
C LYS A 84 -43.99 24.64 26.40
N SER A 85 -43.44 23.96 25.39
CA SER A 85 -42.96 22.58 25.49
C SER A 85 -41.44 22.46 25.64
N CYS A 86 -40.74 23.54 26.00
CA CYS A 86 -39.29 23.54 26.19
C CYS A 86 -38.85 22.60 27.33
N GLN A 87 -38.15 21.53 26.97
CA GLN A 87 -37.63 20.50 27.87
C GLN A 87 -36.10 20.53 27.90
N ARG A 88 -35.50 20.20 29.05
CA ARG A 88 -34.04 20.19 29.20
C ARG A 88 -33.41 19.07 28.37
N CYS A 89 -32.32 19.38 27.67
CA CYS A 89 -31.47 18.38 27.00
C CYS A 89 -30.93 17.36 28.01
N VAL A 90 -30.92 16.09 27.65
CA VAL A 90 -30.25 15.02 28.41
C VAL A 90 -29.28 14.33 27.45
N CYS A 91 -28.00 14.65 27.58
CA CYS A 91 -26.94 14.10 26.75
C CYS A 91 -26.04 13.19 27.58
N ASN A 92 -25.64 12.05 27.02
CA ASN A 92 -24.67 11.15 27.62
C ASN A 92 -23.26 11.73 27.46
N ASN A 93 -22.59 12.02 28.58
CA ASN A 93 -21.26 12.64 28.58
C ASN A 93 -20.17 11.81 27.88
N LEU A 94 -20.33 10.48 27.78
CA LEU A 94 -19.37 9.61 27.10
C LEU A 94 -19.61 9.55 25.58
N GLY A 95 -20.86 9.74 25.16
CA GLY A 95 -21.25 9.65 23.75
C GLY A 95 -21.46 10.99 23.06
N SER A 96 -21.51 12.10 23.80
CA SER A 96 -21.71 13.45 23.25
C SER A 96 -20.45 14.30 23.32
N ASN A 97 -20.17 15.01 22.23
CA ASN A 97 -19.15 16.03 22.18
C ASN A 97 -19.66 17.35 22.80
N LEU A 98 -19.45 17.53 24.10
CA LEU A 98 -19.90 18.72 24.84
C LEU A 98 -19.24 20.03 24.37
N THR A 99 -18.11 19.97 23.65
CA THR A 99 -17.46 21.17 23.08
C THR A 99 -18.14 21.68 21.81
N ALA A 100 -18.94 20.83 21.15
CA ALA A 100 -19.68 21.22 19.95
C ALA A 100 -20.96 22.01 20.25
N GLY A 101 -21.35 22.11 21.52
CA GLY A 101 -22.54 22.84 21.97
C GLY A 101 -23.53 21.94 22.72
N THR A 102 -24.73 22.48 22.95
CA THR A 102 -25.84 21.75 23.56
C THR A 102 -26.62 20.94 22.53
N CYS A 103 -27.71 20.29 22.96
CA CYS A 103 -28.59 19.61 22.02
C CYS A 103 -29.31 20.61 21.09
N ASP A 104 -29.74 20.11 19.94
CA ASP A 104 -30.53 20.87 18.97
C ASP A 104 -31.85 21.35 19.58
N ARG A 105 -32.15 22.65 19.42
CA ARG A 105 -33.25 23.34 20.12
C ARG A 105 -34.64 22.92 19.66
N VAL A 106 -34.76 22.22 18.53
CA VAL A 106 -36.05 21.76 18.00
C VAL A 106 -36.22 20.27 18.25
N THR A 107 -35.23 19.49 17.86
CA THR A 107 -35.28 18.01 17.87
C THR A 107 -34.82 17.40 19.19
N GLY A 108 -34.01 18.11 19.98
CA GLY A 108 -33.39 17.57 21.18
C GLY A 108 -32.18 16.68 20.93
N GLN A 109 -31.72 16.56 19.67
CA GLN A 109 -30.58 15.72 19.32
C GLN A 109 -29.29 16.27 19.90
N CYS A 110 -28.62 15.49 20.75
CA CYS A 110 -27.30 15.81 21.28
C CYS A 110 -26.22 15.69 20.19
N PRO A 111 -25.13 16.45 20.28
CA PRO A 111 -24.01 16.37 19.35
C PRO A 111 -23.20 15.08 19.60
N CYS A 112 -23.59 13.98 18.96
CA CYS A 112 -22.95 12.69 19.19
C CYS A 112 -21.52 12.63 18.66
N HIS A 113 -20.66 11.89 19.37
CA HIS A 113 -19.36 11.46 18.86
C HIS A 113 -19.52 10.52 17.65
N PRO A 114 -18.46 10.32 16.85
CA PRO A 114 -18.51 9.42 15.71
C PRO A 114 -19.01 8.01 16.09
N ASN A 115 -19.89 7.46 15.24
CA ASN A 115 -20.50 6.13 15.40
C ASN A 115 -21.31 5.94 16.71
N VAL A 116 -21.73 7.03 17.34
CA VAL A 116 -22.68 7.02 18.46
C VAL A 116 -24.05 7.50 17.94
N ILE A 117 -25.11 6.84 18.36
CA ILE A 117 -26.49 7.09 17.94
C ILE A 117 -27.40 7.29 19.15
N GLY A 118 -28.66 7.67 18.86
CA GLY A 118 -29.67 7.99 19.86
C GLY A 118 -29.75 9.50 20.13
N MET A 119 -30.94 9.95 20.54
CA MET A 119 -31.18 11.37 20.86
C MET A 119 -30.22 11.87 21.96
N GLN A 120 -29.89 11.00 22.90
CA GLN A 120 -29.01 11.26 24.03
C GLN A 120 -27.56 10.82 23.79
N CYS A 121 -27.24 10.28 22.60
CA CYS A 121 -25.94 9.68 22.28
C CYS A 121 -25.52 8.57 23.25
N ASP A 122 -26.44 7.67 23.57
CA ASP A 122 -26.30 6.65 24.61
C ASP A 122 -25.96 5.27 24.07
N GLN A 123 -25.88 5.10 22.74
CA GLN A 123 -25.72 3.80 22.09
C GLN A 123 -24.71 3.88 20.96
N CYS A 124 -23.91 2.83 20.78
CA CYS A 124 -23.11 2.69 19.57
C CYS A 124 -24.00 2.37 18.37
N ALA A 125 -23.61 2.88 17.20
CA ALA A 125 -24.17 2.42 15.93
C ALA A 125 -24.00 0.91 15.77
N GLU A 126 -24.80 0.30 14.89
CA GLU A 126 -24.67 -1.12 14.58
C GLU A 126 -23.25 -1.44 14.09
N ASN A 127 -22.74 -2.61 14.48
CA ASN A 127 -21.40 -3.11 14.23
C ASN A 127 -20.29 -2.24 14.85
N HIS A 128 -20.58 -1.54 15.94
CA HIS A 128 -19.61 -0.77 16.73
C HIS A 128 -19.70 -1.08 18.23
N TYR A 129 -18.65 -0.71 18.98
CA TYR A 129 -18.51 -0.96 20.42
C TYR A 129 -17.66 0.12 21.11
N ASP A 130 -17.53 0.01 22.44
CA ASP A 130 -16.67 0.86 23.29
C ASP A 130 -17.09 2.33 23.37
N LEU A 131 -18.36 2.57 23.73
CA LEU A 131 -18.84 3.91 24.09
C LEU A 131 -18.07 4.50 25.29
N SER A 132 -17.53 3.63 26.16
CA SER A 132 -16.71 4.01 27.31
C SER A 132 -15.43 4.74 26.97
N SER A 133 -14.97 4.67 25.71
CA SER A 133 -13.80 5.41 25.23
C SER A 133 -13.93 6.93 25.43
N GLY A 134 -15.16 7.45 25.46
CA GLY A 134 -15.43 8.89 25.55
C GLY A 134 -15.09 9.67 24.27
N GLN A 135 -14.75 8.99 23.17
CA GLN A 135 -14.36 9.60 21.89
C GLN A 135 -15.24 9.16 20.71
N GLY A 136 -16.17 8.26 20.96
CA GLY A 136 -17.02 7.61 19.95
C GLY A 136 -16.88 6.10 19.99
N CYS A 137 -17.61 5.41 19.11
CA CYS A 137 -17.56 3.95 19.06
C CYS A 137 -16.61 3.46 17.97
N SER A 138 -15.88 2.39 18.29
CA SER A 138 -14.97 1.71 17.37
C SER A 138 -15.70 0.62 16.59
N ALA A 139 -15.33 0.40 15.34
CA ALA A 139 -15.92 -0.65 14.53
C ALA A 139 -15.57 -2.05 15.07
N CYS A 140 -16.55 -2.96 15.07
CA CYS A 140 -16.34 -4.35 15.47
C CYS A 140 -15.32 -5.06 14.59
N ALA A 141 -15.41 -4.85 13.26
CA ALA A 141 -14.55 -5.47 12.25
C ALA A 141 -14.55 -7.01 12.30
N CYS A 142 -15.69 -7.63 12.61
CA CYS A 142 -15.85 -9.08 12.57
C CYS A 142 -15.72 -9.61 11.13
N ASP A 143 -14.99 -10.70 10.93
CA ASP A 143 -14.92 -11.40 9.65
C ASP A 143 -16.28 -12.08 9.35
N PRO A 144 -16.97 -11.69 8.26
CA PRO A 144 -18.27 -12.27 7.87
C PRO A 144 -18.23 -13.78 7.67
N ASN A 145 -17.09 -14.34 7.27
CA ASN A 145 -16.91 -15.77 7.08
C ASN A 145 -16.57 -16.49 8.41
N GLY A 146 -15.98 -15.77 9.37
CA GLY A 146 -15.54 -16.30 10.66
C GLY A 146 -16.60 -16.30 11.76
N VAL A 147 -17.61 -15.43 11.68
CA VAL A 147 -18.68 -15.34 12.69
C VAL A 147 -19.79 -16.36 12.46
N VAL A 148 -20.54 -16.65 13.53
CA VAL A 148 -21.78 -17.43 13.46
C VAL A 148 -22.84 -16.71 12.62
N LEU A 149 -23.82 -17.48 12.13
CA LEU A 149 -24.96 -16.94 11.39
C LEU A 149 -26.12 -16.67 12.35
N LYS A 150 -26.86 -15.59 12.11
CA LYS A 150 -28.15 -15.27 12.73
C LYS A 150 -29.24 -16.23 12.21
N GLU A 151 -30.41 -16.20 12.82
CA GLU A 151 -31.56 -17.05 12.43
C GLU A 151 -32.02 -16.83 10.99
N ASP A 152 -31.81 -15.64 10.43
CA ASP A 152 -32.13 -15.27 9.05
C ASP A 152 -31.06 -15.72 8.03
N GLY A 153 -29.99 -16.37 8.48
CA GLY A 153 -28.87 -16.82 7.65
C GLY A 153 -27.81 -15.76 7.38
N THR A 154 -27.93 -14.55 7.92
CA THR A 154 -26.92 -13.48 7.76
C THR A 154 -25.81 -13.57 8.81
N PRO A 155 -24.57 -13.12 8.52
CA PRO A 155 -23.48 -13.12 9.51
C PRO A 155 -23.75 -12.21 10.72
N GLU A 156 -23.42 -12.68 11.94
CA GLU A 156 -23.52 -11.88 13.16
C GLU A 156 -22.30 -10.94 13.32
N LEU A 157 -22.38 -9.76 12.71
CA LEU A 157 -21.29 -8.76 12.68
C LEU A 157 -21.25 -7.83 13.90
N GLN A 158 -22.30 -7.82 14.71
CA GLN A 158 -22.30 -7.08 15.97
C GLN A 158 -21.47 -7.83 17.00
N CYS A 159 -20.46 -7.16 17.53
CA CYS A 159 -19.62 -7.65 18.60
C CYS A 159 -20.16 -7.25 19.98
N ASN A 160 -19.55 -7.79 21.04
CA ASN A 160 -19.82 -7.35 22.41
C ASN A 160 -19.53 -5.84 22.57
N GLN A 161 -20.45 -5.13 23.22
CA GLN A 161 -20.43 -3.66 23.30
C GLN A 161 -19.29 -3.08 24.17
N PHE A 162 -18.63 -3.91 25.00
CA PHE A 162 -17.58 -3.47 25.92
C PHE A 162 -16.18 -3.89 25.47
N ASP A 163 -15.97 -5.17 25.12
CA ASP A 163 -14.65 -5.69 24.74
C ASP A 163 -14.45 -5.85 23.22
N GLY A 164 -15.52 -5.65 22.45
CA GLY A 164 -15.48 -5.73 20.99
C GLY A 164 -15.29 -7.14 20.44
N ARG A 165 -15.48 -8.18 21.25
CA ARG A 165 -15.31 -9.58 20.83
C ARG A 165 -16.51 -10.07 20.01
N CYS A 166 -16.22 -10.61 18.83
CA CYS A 166 -17.18 -11.20 17.91
C CYS A 166 -17.53 -12.64 18.32
N ARG A 167 -18.70 -13.13 17.88
CA ARG A 167 -19.14 -14.51 18.11
C ARG A 167 -18.65 -15.43 16.99
N CYS A 168 -17.53 -16.09 17.24
CA CYS A 168 -16.85 -16.91 16.23
C CYS A 168 -17.47 -18.30 16.05
N LYS A 169 -17.38 -18.83 14.84
CA LYS A 169 -17.62 -20.26 14.55
C LYS A 169 -16.53 -21.12 15.21
N VAL A 170 -16.83 -22.40 15.43
CA VAL A 170 -15.83 -23.38 15.87
C VAL A 170 -14.66 -23.41 14.88
N GLY A 171 -13.44 -23.43 15.39
CA GLY A 171 -12.20 -23.32 14.62
C GLY A 171 -11.73 -21.89 14.34
N ARG A 172 -12.59 -20.88 14.52
CA ARG A 172 -12.29 -19.47 14.24
C ARG A 172 -12.12 -18.68 15.54
N GLY A 173 -11.16 -17.78 15.59
CA GLY A 173 -10.78 -17.05 16.80
C GLY A 173 -10.21 -15.66 16.55
N GLY A 174 -9.64 -15.10 17.61
CA GLY A 174 -9.29 -13.68 17.69
C GLY A 174 -10.51 -12.81 18.04
N ARG A 175 -10.28 -11.50 18.27
CA ARG A 175 -11.36 -10.54 18.57
C ARG A 175 -12.39 -10.48 17.44
N THR A 176 -11.91 -10.57 16.21
CA THR A 176 -12.63 -10.36 14.95
C THR A 176 -13.01 -11.66 14.24
N CYS A 177 -12.71 -12.83 14.81
CA CYS A 177 -12.91 -14.14 14.16
C CYS A 177 -12.13 -14.33 12.85
N SER A 178 -11.13 -13.48 12.57
CA SER A 178 -10.30 -13.53 11.36
C SER A 178 -9.13 -14.51 11.46
N GLU A 179 -8.92 -15.12 12.63
CA GLU A 179 -7.82 -16.03 12.89
C GLU A 179 -8.34 -17.44 13.21
N CYS A 180 -7.45 -18.42 13.34
CA CYS A 180 -7.81 -19.71 13.92
C CYS A 180 -7.91 -19.60 15.44
N GLU A 181 -8.86 -20.31 16.04
CA GLU A 181 -8.98 -20.36 17.49
C GLU A 181 -7.77 -21.01 18.17
N ASP A 182 -7.66 -20.86 19.48
CA ASP A 182 -6.62 -21.55 20.24
C ASP A 182 -6.78 -23.07 20.07
N TYR A 183 -5.65 -23.75 20.01
CA TYR A 183 -5.52 -25.17 19.65
C TYR A 183 -5.86 -25.48 18.19
N PHE A 184 -5.85 -24.48 17.30
CA PHE A 184 -5.99 -24.65 15.85
C PHE A 184 -4.85 -23.98 15.08
N TRP A 185 -4.69 -24.36 13.82
CA TRP A 185 -3.69 -23.85 12.87
C TRP A 185 -4.23 -23.85 11.43
N GLY A 186 -3.51 -23.21 10.51
CA GLY A 186 -3.85 -23.15 9.09
C GLY A 186 -4.27 -21.76 8.64
N ASP A 187 -4.79 -21.68 7.42
CA ASP A 187 -5.25 -20.43 6.81
C ASP A 187 -6.79 -20.34 6.92
N PRO A 188 -7.32 -19.39 7.73
CA PRO A 188 -8.76 -19.19 7.91
C PRO A 188 -9.51 -18.83 6.62
N THR A 189 -8.82 -18.32 5.61
CA THR A 189 -9.40 -17.90 4.31
C THR A 189 -9.40 -19.01 3.26
N SER A 190 -8.58 -20.05 3.49
CA SER A 190 -8.49 -21.21 2.60
C SER A 190 -9.72 -22.12 2.69
N ALA A 191 -9.95 -22.94 1.66
CA ALA A 191 -11.03 -23.93 1.67
C ALA A 191 -10.83 -25.02 2.75
N GLU A 192 -9.57 -25.32 3.10
CA GLU A 192 -9.25 -26.26 4.18
C GLU A 192 -9.45 -25.63 5.57
N GLY A 193 -9.42 -24.30 5.65
CA GLY A 193 -9.71 -23.52 6.85
C GLY A 193 -8.77 -23.83 8.02
N CYS A 194 -9.30 -23.65 9.22
CA CYS A 194 -8.59 -23.92 10.46
C CYS A 194 -8.72 -25.39 10.88
N LYS A 195 -7.58 -26.03 11.14
CA LYS A 195 -7.46 -27.43 11.57
C LYS A 195 -7.08 -27.49 13.04
N ARG A 196 -7.67 -28.42 13.80
CA ARG A 196 -7.32 -28.63 15.20
C ARG A 196 -5.89 -29.17 15.31
N CYS A 197 -5.15 -28.71 16.30
CA CYS A 197 -3.86 -29.28 16.67
C CYS A 197 -4.05 -30.68 17.26
N GLU A 198 -3.31 -31.66 16.75
CA GLU A 198 -3.33 -33.05 17.22
C GLU A 198 -2.09 -33.39 18.05
N CYS A 199 -1.58 -32.40 18.79
CA CYS A 199 -0.40 -32.55 19.62
C CYS A 199 -0.61 -33.60 20.71
N ASN A 200 0.32 -34.54 20.82
CA ASN A 200 0.27 -35.57 21.84
C ASN A 200 0.38 -34.95 23.25
N PRO A 201 -0.59 -35.17 24.15
CA PRO A 201 -0.59 -34.53 25.48
C PRO A 201 0.61 -34.90 26.37
N THR A 202 1.21 -36.08 26.15
CA THR A 202 2.36 -36.55 26.93
C THR A 202 3.68 -36.06 26.34
N GLY A 203 3.78 -36.04 25.01
CA GLY A 203 5.01 -35.67 24.32
C GLY A 203 5.16 -34.19 23.99
N SER A 204 4.10 -33.40 24.08
CA SER A 204 4.10 -31.97 23.74
C SER A 204 4.17 -31.08 24.98
N ALA A 205 4.92 -29.97 24.89
CA ALA A 205 5.03 -28.99 25.95
C ALA A 205 3.70 -28.24 26.19
N ASN A 206 2.92 -28.05 25.13
CA ASN A 206 1.56 -27.53 25.17
C ASN A 206 0.74 -28.11 23.99
N GLN A 207 -0.56 -27.87 23.99
CA GLN A 207 -1.49 -28.39 22.98
C GLN A 207 -1.67 -27.44 21.78
N GLN A 208 -1.07 -26.26 21.81
CA GLN A 208 -1.08 -25.32 20.69
C GLN A 208 0.11 -25.62 19.78
N CYS A 209 -0.19 -26.17 18.62
CA CYS A 209 0.76 -26.31 17.54
C CYS A 209 1.12 -24.95 16.90
N HIS A 210 2.18 -24.93 16.12
CA HIS A 210 2.57 -23.78 15.31
C HIS A 210 1.44 -23.41 14.33
N ARG A 211 1.01 -22.14 14.37
CA ARG A 211 -0.18 -21.67 13.64
C ARG A 211 -0.05 -21.75 12.10
N ASN A 212 1.17 -21.75 11.58
CA ASN A 212 1.48 -21.75 10.15
C ASN A 212 1.56 -23.16 9.54
N ASN A 213 2.03 -24.17 10.27
CA ASN A 213 2.30 -25.50 9.70
C ASN A 213 1.75 -26.67 10.52
N GLY A 214 1.20 -26.43 11.72
CA GLY A 214 0.60 -27.46 12.54
C GLY A 214 1.57 -28.33 13.35
N THR A 215 2.88 -28.06 13.28
CA THR A 215 3.90 -28.80 14.04
C THR A 215 3.80 -28.47 15.53
N CYS A 216 3.94 -29.47 16.39
CA CYS A 216 3.85 -29.34 17.85
C CYS A 216 5.21 -29.05 18.50
N ILE A 217 5.18 -28.38 19.65
CA ILE A 217 6.39 -28.11 20.44
C ILE A 217 6.64 -29.33 21.34
N CYS A 218 7.61 -30.17 21.00
CA CYS A 218 7.86 -31.41 21.71
C CYS A 218 8.73 -31.24 22.96
N LEU A 219 8.45 -32.05 23.99
CA LEU A 219 9.28 -32.21 25.17
C LEU A 219 10.54 -33.04 24.83
N PRO A 220 11.63 -32.89 25.60
CA PRO A 220 12.85 -33.69 25.40
C PRO A 220 12.56 -35.19 25.30
N GLY A 221 13.09 -35.82 24.25
CA GLY A 221 12.87 -37.24 23.95
C GLY A 221 11.63 -37.55 23.13
N SER A 222 10.68 -36.62 22.99
CA SER A 222 9.52 -36.74 22.08
C SER A 222 9.77 -36.00 20.77
N GLY A 223 9.36 -36.58 19.65
CA GLY A 223 9.55 -36.03 18.31
C GLY A 223 8.39 -36.35 17.37
N GLY A 224 8.60 -36.01 16.09
CA GLY A 224 7.55 -36.01 15.07
C GLY A 224 6.68 -34.76 15.14
N ASP A 225 5.89 -34.51 14.09
CA ASP A 225 5.04 -33.30 14.01
C ASP A 225 4.00 -33.22 15.13
N LEU A 226 3.59 -34.37 15.65
CA LEU A 226 2.59 -34.50 16.72
C LEU A 226 3.21 -34.88 18.08
N CYS A 227 4.53 -34.94 18.20
CA CYS A 227 5.23 -35.35 19.42
C CYS A 227 4.84 -36.74 19.95
N ASN A 228 4.48 -37.65 19.05
CA ASN A 228 3.98 -38.99 19.34
C ASN A 228 4.97 -40.12 18.98
N GLU A 229 6.21 -39.76 18.68
CA GLU A 229 7.32 -40.70 18.44
C GLU A 229 8.56 -40.27 19.23
N CYS A 230 9.62 -41.10 19.22
CA CYS A 230 10.87 -40.71 19.87
C CYS A 230 11.59 -39.65 19.04
N ALA A 231 12.08 -38.61 19.72
CA ALA A 231 12.88 -37.57 19.09
C ALA A 231 14.11 -38.15 18.40
N ARG A 232 14.59 -37.45 17.37
CA ARG A 232 15.91 -37.72 16.79
C ARG A 232 16.97 -37.70 17.91
N GLY A 233 17.81 -38.73 17.94
CA GLY A 233 18.78 -38.95 19.01
C GLY A 233 18.24 -39.66 20.25
N TYR A 234 17.03 -40.21 20.16
CA TYR A 234 16.47 -41.13 21.14
C TYR A 234 16.04 -42.44 20.44
N THR A 235 16.02 -43.53 21.20
CA THR A 235 15.61 -44.87 20.76
C THR A 235 14.61 -45.49 21.73
N GLY A 236 14.02 -46.62 21.35
CA GLY A 236 12.99 -47.31 22.14
C GLY A 236 11.60 -47.19 21.50
N THR A 237 10.57 -47.45 22.30
CA THR A 237 9.17 -47.33 21.89
C THR A 237 8.54 -46.16 22.63
N TRP A 238 7.99 -45.20 21.88
CA TRP A 238 7.25 -44.09 22.48
C TRP A 238 6.13 -44.61 23.40
N PRO A 239 5.94 -44.06 24.62
CA PRO A 239 6.55 -42.86 25.19
C PRO A 239 7.88 -43.09 25.94
N TYR A 240 8.43 -44.30 25.95
CA TYR A 240 9.64 -44.66 26.68
C TYR A 240 10.87 -44.53 25.78
N CYS A 241 11.32 -43.29 25.58
CA CYS A 241 12.46 -42.97 24.74
C CYS A 241 13.73 -42.81 25.58
N GLN A 242 14.82 -43.46 25.17
CA GLN A 242 16.14 -43.37 25.80
C GLN A 242 17.11 -42.63 24.89
N PRO A 243 17.96 -41.73 25.41
CA PRO A 243 18.92 -41.01 24.58
C PRO A 243 19.91 -41.99 23.94
N CYS A 244 20.20 -41.77 22.67
CA CYS A 244 21.25 -42.49 21.96
C CYS A 244 22.62 -42.19 22.56
N GLY A 245 23.56 -43.13 22.48
CA GLY A 245 24.90 -42.98 23.04
C GLY A 245 25.83 -42.04 22.24
N GLU A 246 27.09 -41.95 22.67
CA GLU A 246 28.11 -41.04 22.13
C GLU A 246 28.32 -41.13 20.61
N CYS A 247 28.17 -42.31 20.01
CA CYS A 247 28.28 -42.52 18.57
C CYS A 247 27.25 -41.67 17.78
N PHE A 248 26.01 -41.62 18.26
CA PHE A 248 24.97 -40.79 17.65
C PHE A 248 25.30 -39.30 17.81
N HIS A 249 25.76 -38.88 18.99
CA HIS A 249 26.11 -37.47 19.23
C HIS A 249 27.23 -36.98 18.31
N GLN A 250 28.27 -37.79 18.09
CA GLN A 250 29.35 -37.44 17.16
C GLN A 250 28.85 -37.34 15.73
N TRP A 251 28.04 -38.30 15.28
CA TRP A 251 27.42 -38.27 13.96
C TRP A 251 26.49 -37.05 13.80
N ASP A 252 25.65 -36.78 14.79
CA ASP A 252 24.68 -35.68 14.74
C ASP A 252 25.38 -34.32 14.69
N ASN A 253 26.46 -34.13 15.46
CA ASN A 253 27.30 -32.94 15.38
C ASN A 253 27.87 -32.71 13.97
N ILE A 254 28.28 -33.76 13.27
CA ILE A 254 28.77 -33.67 11.89
C ILE A 254 27.62 -33.22 10.96
N ILE A 255 26.45 -33.84 11.09
CA ILE A 255 25.27 -33.49 10.26
C ILE A 255 24.80 -32.05 10.52
N GLN A 256 24.77 -31.60 11.78
CA GLN A 256 24.45 -30.21 12.12
C GLN A 256 25.49 -29.24 11.56
N GLY A 257 26.77 -29.62 11.61
CA GLY A 257 27.85 -28.87 10.98
C GLY A 257 27.65 -28.69 9.47
N LEU A 258 27.28 -29.77 8.76
CA LEU A 258 26.95 -29.72 7.34
C LEU A 258 25.70 -28.88 7.06
N LYS A 259 24.67 -28.98 7.89
CA LYS A 259 23.45 -28.17 7.76
C LYS A 259 23.75 -26.67 7.84
N MET A 260 24.53 -26.24 8.84
CA MET A 260 24.94 -24.83 8.96
C MET A 260 25.77 -24.36 7.75
N GLN A 261 26.60 -25.23 7.16
CA GLN A 261 27.35 -24.89 5.95
C GLN A 261 26.44 -24.71 4.74
N VAL A 262 25.41 -25.56 4.59
CA VAL A 262 24.42 -25.45 3.52
C VAL A 262 23.57 -24.18 3.69
N GLU A 263 23.11 -23.87 4.90
CA GLU A 263 22.37 -22.63 5.17
C GLU A 263 23.20 -21.39 4.83
N LYS A 264 24.48 -21.36 5.22
CA LYS A 264 25.39 -20.27 4.85
C LYS A 264 25.59 -20.13 3.33
N LEU A 265 25.61 -21.25 2.60
CA LEU A 265 25.71 -21.23 1.14
C LEU A 265 24.43 -20.70 0.48
N ILE A 266 23.25 -21.06 1.00
CA ILE A 266 21.96 -20.49 0.58
C ILE A 266 21.95 -18.98 0.81
N ASP A 267 22.33 -18.51 2.00
CA ASP A 267 22.41 -17.08 2.29
C ASP A 267 23.38 -16.36 1.34
N THR A 268 24.51 -16.99 1.03
CA THR A 268 25.49 -16.43 0.09
C THR A 268 24.92 -16.34 -1.33
N ALA A 269 24.18 -17.35 -1.78
CA ALA A 269 23.54 -17.37 -3.09
C ALA A 269 22.45 -16.27 -3.21
N ASN A 270 21.58 -16.16 -2.21
CA ASN A 270 20.53 -15.13 -2.16
C ASN A 270 21.13 -13.71 -2.17
N ASN A 271 22.23 -13.50 -1.45
CA ASN A 271 22.93 -12.21 -1.44
C ASN A 271 23.57 -11.86 -2.79
N ILE A 272 23.86 -12.83 -3.67
CA ILE A 272 24.40 -12.57 -5.01
C ILE A 272 23.27 -12.20 -5.98
N GLU A 273 22.08 -12.79 -5.84
CA GLU A 273 20.88 -12.43 -6.61
C GLU A 273 20.50 -10.95 -6.40
N ASP A 274 20.59 -10.46 -5.16
CA ASP A 274 20.34 -9.05 -4.79
C ASP A 274 21.36 -8.05 -5.38
N THR A 275 22.48 -8.51 -5.96
CA THR A 275 23.48 -7.62 -6.60
C THR A 275 23.12 -7.22 -8.04
N GLY A 276 22.02 -7.74 -8.60
CA GLY A 276 21.51 -7.30 -9.91
C GLY A 276 22.34 -7.77 -11.12
N VAL A 277 23.22 -8.75 -10.95
CA VAL A 277 24.02 -9.40 -12.01
C VAL A 277 23.21 -10.50 -12.76
N ALA A 278 21.94 -10.66 -12.38
CA ALA A 278 21.09 -11.82 -12.62
C ALA A 278 20.85 -12.17 -14.11
N SER A 279 20.65 -11.19 -15.00
CA SER A 279 20.10 -11.46 -16.35
C SER A 279 20.93 -12.37 -17.28
N ALA A 280 22.18 -12.68 -16.96
CA ALA A 280 23.05 -13.54 -17.77
C ALA A 280 23.29 -14.93 -17.16
N TYR A 281 22.86 -15.17 -15.92
CA TYR A 281 23.15 -16.37 -15.15
C TYR A 281 21.94 -16.92 -14.38
N ASP A 282 20.73 -16.41 -14.66
CA ASP A 282 19.49 -16.81 -14.01
C ASP A 282 19.30 -18.34 -14.02
N GLU A 283 19.61 -19.01 -15.14
CA GLU A 283 19.49 -20.48 -15.26
C GLU A 283 20.46 -21.23 -14.34
N GLU A 284 21.70 -20.75 -14.20
CA GLU A 284 22.69 -21.32 -13.29
C GLU A 284 22.36 -21.06 -11.81
N PHE A 285 21.80 -19.90 -11.47
CA PHE A 285 21.33 -19.58 -10.12
C PHE A 285 20.12 -20.41 -9.72
N GLU A 286 19.10 -20.53 -10.59
CA GLU A 286 17.93 -21.40 -10.37
C GLU A 286 18.36 -22.86 -10.15
N ASN A 287 19.33 -23.35 -10.93
CA ASN A 287 19.84 -24.71 -10.78
C ASN A 287 20.61 -24.90 -9.46
N MET A 288 21.40 -23.90 -9.04
CA MET A 288 22.11 -23.93 -7.77
C MET A 288 21.16 -23.88 -6.57
N GLU A 289 20.13 -23.04 -6.63
CA GLU A 289 19.08 -22.95 -5.61
C GLU A 289 18.34 -24.29 -5.48
N LYS A 290 17.98 -24.90 -6.60
CA LYS A 290 17.35 -26.23 -6.63
C LYS A 290 18.23 -27.30 -5.97
N ILE A 291 19.53 -27.33 -6.27
CA ILE A 291 20.46 -28.30 -5.67
C ILE A 291 20.60 -28.06 -4.16
N LEU A 292 20.64 -26.81 -3.72
CA LEU A 292 20.75 -26.47 -2.30
C LEU A 292 19.48 -26.88 -1.53
N GLU A 293 18.29 -26.64 -2.08
CA GLU A 293 17.03 -27.07 -1.46
C GLU A 293 16.85 -28.60 -1.47
N GLU A 294 17.25 -29.30 -2.55
CA GLU A 294 17.29 -30.76 -2.57
C GLU A 294 18.25 -31.34 -1.51
N THR A 295 19.41 -30.70 -1.31
CA THR A 295 20.41 -31.11 -0.32
C THR A 295 19.91 -30.88 1.10
N LYS A 296 19.26 -29.74 1.35
CA LYS A 296 18.62 -29.41 2.63
C LYS A 296 17.52 -30.41 2.99
N LYS A 297 16.71 -30.82 2.00
CA LYS A 297 15.69 -31.85 2.16
C LYS A 297 16.29 -33.23 2.50
N LYS A 298 17.38 -33.62 1.83
CA LYS A 298 18.09 -34.88 2.15
C LYS A 298 18.68 -34.88 3.57
N LEU A 299 19.12 -33.71 4.06
CA LEU A 299 19.62 -33.55 5.43
C LEU A 299 18.49 -33.54 6.49
N SER A 300 17.27 -33.13 6.12
CA SER A 300 16.10 -33.17 7.01
C SER A 300 15.49 -34.57 7.13
N ASP A 301 15.50 -35.36 6.07
CA ASP A 301 14.81 -36.66 5.97
C ASP A 301 15.60 -37.80 6.63
N ALA A 302 16.31 -37.54 7.73
CA ALA A 302 17.40 -38.38 8.22
C ALA A 302 17.00 -39.68 8.94
N ASN A 303 16.10 -40.46 8.33
CA ASN A 303 16.04 -41.91 8.46
C ASN A 303 17.00 -42.55 7.43
N VAL A 304 18.25 -42.05 7.41
CA VAL A 304 19.24 -42.38 6.38
C VAL A 304 19.74 -43.81 6.61
N SER A 305 19.20 -44.76 5.85
CA SER A 305 19.75 -46.12 5.79
C SER A 305 21.19 -46.08 5.23
N LYS A 306 21.96 -47.14 5.48
CA LYS A 306 23.32 -47.28 4.94
C LYS A 306 23.37 -47.08 3.41
N GLU A 307 22.33 -47.49 2.69
CA GLU A 307 22.20 -47.29 1.24
C GLU A 307 22.06 -45.81 0.86
N HIS A 308 21.36 -45.01 1.66
CA HIS A 308 21.23 -43.57 1.43
C HIS A 308 22.54 -42.83 1.71
N ILE A 309 23.36 -43.28 2.68
CA ILE A 309 24.71 -42.74 2.91
C ILE A 309 25.63 -43.07 1.73
N GLU A 310 25.58 -44.29 1.20
CA GLU A 310 26.37 -44.69 0.03
C GLU A 310 25.94 -43.94 -1.24
N GLN A 311 24.65 -43.67 -1.42
CA GLN A 311 24.15 -42.82 -2.50
C GLN A 311 24.59 -41.36 -2.35
N LEU A 312 24.50 -40.81 -1.15
CA LEU A 312 24.92 -39.44 -0.88
C LEU A 312 26.44 -39.28 -1.05
N ASP A 313 27.24 -40.26 -0.63
CA ASP A 313 28.70 -40.25 -0.85
C ASP A 313 29.03 -40.29 -2.35
N ASN A 314 28.29 -41.09 -3.14
CA ASN A 314 28.44 -41.12 -4.59
C ASN A 314 28.07 -39.78 -5.25
N GLU A 315 26.99 -39.13 -4.80
CA GLU A 315 26.60 -37.80 -5.29
C GLU A 315 27.59 -36.71 -4.87
N VAL A 316 28.08 -36.72 -3.63
CA VAL A 316 29.11 -35.79 -3.15
C VAL A 316 30.42 -35.98 -3.91
N ASN A 317 30.81 -37.22 -4.21
CA ASN A 317 32.00 -37.52 -5.01
C ASN A 317 31.82 -37.10 -6.48
N LYS A 318 30.60 -37.17 -7.02
CA LYS A 318 30.26 -36.65 -8.35
C LYS A 318 30.35 -35.12 -8.37
N LEU A 319 29.72 -34.45 -7.41
CA LEU A 319 29.79 -32.99 -7.25
C LEU A 319 31.22 -32.50 -7.04
N LYS A 320 32.04 -33.19 -6.24
CA LYS A 320 33.47 -32.88 -6.09
C LYS A 320 34.22 -32.93 -7.42
N LYS A 321 33.93 -33.93 -8.26
CA LYS A 321 34.52 -34.05 -9.61
C LYS A 321 34.02 -32.94 -10.54
N GLU A 322 32.75 -32.60 -10.48
CA GLU A 322 32.15 -31.52 -11.28
C GLU A 322 32.70 -30.14 -10.88
N VAL A 323 32.82 -29.86 -9.58
CA VAL A 323 33.43 -28.63 -9.04
C VAL A 323 34.92 -28.57 -9.38
N ALA A 324 35.65 -29.69 -9.28
CA ALA A 324 37.06 -29.73 -9.69
C ALA A 324 37.20 -29.46 -11.20
N GLY A 325 36.33 -30.05 -12.03
CA GLY A 325 36.31 -29.81 -13.48
C GLY A 325 35.81 -28.41 -13.87
N ALA A 326 34.94 -27.80 -13.07
CA ALA A 326 34.54 -26.39 -13.24
C ALA A 326 35.70 -25.45 -12.88
N ARG A 327 36.45 -25.77 -11.81
CA ARG A 327 37.65 -25.04 -11.41
C ARG A 327 38.75 -25.12 -12.46
N GLU A 328 39.03 -26.30 -13.01
CA GLU A 328 40.02 -26.47 -14.10
C GLU A 328 39.61 -25.69 -15.37
N ARG A 329 38.31 -25.65 -15.67
CA ARG A 329 37.76 -24.81 -16.75
C ARG A 329 37.91 -23.31 -16.46
N LEU A 330 37.68 -22.88 -15.22
CA LEU A 330 37.90 -21.50 -14.77
C LEU A 330 39.38 -21.09 -14.87
N ASP A 331 40.30 -21.94 -14.40
CA ASP A 331 41.75 -21.73 -14.51
C ASP A 331 42.17 -21.64 -16.00
N GLY A 332 41.57 -22.47 -16.87
CA GLY A 332 41.76 -22.41 -18.31
C GLY A 332 41.21 -21.14 -18.97
N ILE A 333 40.08 -20.61 -18.47
CA ILE A 333 39.52 -19.34 -18.91
C ILE A 333 40.40 -18.18 -18.43
N GLU A 334 40.88 -18.19 -17.18
CA GLU A 334 41.79 -17.20 -16.64
C GLU A 334 43.07 -17.10 -17.49
N ALA A 335 43.64 -18.24 -17.87
CA ALA A 335 44.79 -18.29 -18.78
C ALA A 335 44.48 -17.71 -20.17
N ARG A 336 43.29 -17.99 -20.72
CA ARG A 336 42.84 -17.45 -22.02
C ARG A 336 42.57 -15.95 -21.95
N VAL A 337 41.96 -15.47 -20.87
CA VAL A 337 41.71 -14.04 -20.62
C VAL A 337 43.04 -13.33 -20.49
N SER A 338 43.99 -13.85 -19.69
CA SER A 338 45.33 -13.26 -19.56
C SER A 338 46.06 -13.17 -20.91
N ASN A 339 46.03 -14.23 -21.73
CA ASN A 339 46.60 -14.21 -23.07
C ASN A 339 45.89 -13.22 -24.01
N ALA A 340 44.56 -13.14 -23.94
CA ALA A 340 43.79 -12.20 -24.75
C ALA A 340 44.04 -10.74 -24.32
N THR A 341 44.16 -10.47 -23.02
CA THR A 341 44.53 -9.15 -22.48
C THR A 341 45.92 -8.75 -22.97
N GLN A 342 46.92 -9.64 -22.88
CA GLN A 342 48.25 -9.35 -23.44
C GLN A 342 48.19 -9.09 -24.94
N ALA A 343 47.42 -9.88 -25.71
CA ALA A 343 47.27 -9.66 -27.14
C ALA A 343 46.58 -8.32 -27.48
N VAL A 344 45.61 -7.89 -26.66
CA VAL A 344 44.96 -6.57 -26.79
C VAL A 344 45.95 -5.46 -26.46
N ASP A 345 46.75 -5.59 -25.41
CA ASP A 345 47.77 -4.61 -25.05
C ASP A 345 48.80 -4.44 -26.18
N PHE A 346 49.27 -5.55 -26.78
CA PHE A 346 50.15 -5.50 -27.95
C PHE A 346 49.46 -4.86 -29.16
N ALA A 347 48.21 -5.24 -29.44
CA ALA A 347 47.45 -4.66 -30.55
C ALA A 347 47.18 -3.15 -30.36
N GLN A 348 47.02 -2.68 -29.12
CA GLN A 348 46.88 -1.26 -28.80
C GLN A 348 48.18 -0.49 -29.07
N GLU A 349 49.33 -1.06 -28.69
CA GLU A 349 50.63 -0.43 -28.98
C GLU A 349 50.93 -0.42 -30.49
N ASP A 350 50.64 -1.52 -31.20
CA ASP A 350 50.74 -1.59 -32.66
C ASP A 350 49.81 -0.57 -33.33
N LEU A 351 48.57 -0.43 -32.86
CA LEU A 351 47.62 0.55 -33.39
C LEU A 351 48.12 1.98 -33.21
N LYS A 352 48.70 2.29 -32.04
CA LYS A 352 49.30 3.59 -31.75
C LYS A 352 50.50 3.87 -32.65
N GLN A 353 51.32 2.86 -32.92
CA GLN A 353 52.43 2.97 -33.87
C GLN A 353 51.92 3.20 -35.29
N LEU A 354 50.93 2.43 -35.75
CA LEU A 354 50.30 2.60 -37.06
C LEU A 354 49.64 3.97 -37.24
N GLN A 355 49.00 4.50 -36.20
CA GLN A 355 48.46 5.87 -36.22
C GLN A 355 49.57 6.91 -36.38
N THR A 356 50.71 6.72 -35.70
CA THR A 356 51.88 7.59 -35.81
C THR A 356 52.49 7.52 -37.21
N ASP A 357 52.61 6.31 -37.77
CA ASP A 357 53.14 6.08 -39.11
C ASP A 357 52.21 6.64 -40.18
N ALA A 358 50.89 6.48 -40.02
CA ALA A 358 49.88 7.05 -40.91
C ALA A 358 49.96 8.59 -40.92
N ALA A 359 50.05 9.22 -39.75
CA ALA A 359 50.22 10.68 -39.66
C ALA A 359 51.50 11.14 -40.37
N ARG A 360 52.62 10.43 -40.16
CA ARG A 360 53.89 10.72 -40.83
C ARG A 360 53.81 10.55 -42.34
N LEU A 361 53.08 9.54 -42.81
CA LEU A 361 52.86 9.30 -44.24
C LEU A 361 52.00 10.41 -44.86
N THR A 362 50.97 10.87 -44.15
CA THR A 362 50.15 12.02 -44.56
C THR A 362 51.00 13.28 -44.71
N ASP A 363 51.83 13.61 -43.71
CA ASP A 363 52.73 14.77 -43.77
C ASP A 363 53.70 14.68 -44.94
N ALA A 364 54.30 13.49 -45.16
CA ALA A 364 55.21 13.27 -46.29
C ALA A 364 54.50 13.39 -47.65
N ALA A 365 53.26 12.90 -47.76
CA ALA A 365 52.47 13.01 -48.98
C ALA A 365 52.09 14.47 -49.28
N ASP A 366 51.74 15.26 -48.26
CA ASP A 366 51.44 16.69 -48.40
C ASP A 366 52.68 17.50 -48.79
N ASP A 367 53.84 17.24 -48.18
CA ASP A 367 55.11 17.86 -48.58
C ASP A 367 55.47 17.52 -50.03
N LEU A 368 55.30 16.26 -50.45
CA LEU A 368 55.56 15.84 -51.83
C LEU A 368 54.59 16.53 -52.82
N ARG A 369 53.32 16.68 -52.44
CA ARG A 369 52.31 17.39 -53.23
C ARG A 369 52.66 18.87 -53.39
N GLU A 370 53.08 19.53 -52.32
CA GLU A 370 53.50 20.93 -52.37
C GLU A 370 54.74 21.11 -53.25
N LYS A 371 55.75 20.25 -53.10
CA LYS A 371 56.95 20.25 -53.95
C LYS A 371 56.61 20.00 -55.42
N THR A 372 55.69 19.07 -55.71
CA THR A 372 55.23 18.76 -57.07
C THR A 372 54.50 19.95 -57.71
N ASN A 373 53.66 20.65 -56.94
CA ASN A 373 52.97 21.85 -57.44
C ASN A 373 53.98 22.96 -57.78
N LYS A 374 54.97 23.21 -56.91
CA LYS A 374 56.04 24.17 -57.18
C LYS A 374 56.84 23.84 -58.45
N ILE A 375 57.10 22.56 -58.71
CA ILE A 375 57.77 22.11 -59.94
C ILE A 375 56.88 22.31 -61.17
N LYS A 376 55.58 21.99 -61.08
CA LYS A 376 54.63 22.15 -62.19
C LYS A 376 54.36 23.61 -62.54
N GLU A 377 54.41 24.51 -61.57
CA GLU A 377 54.27 25.96 -61.80
C GLU A 377 55.51 26.57 -62.45
N ALA A 378 56.69 26.00 -62.23
CA ALA A 378 57.94 26.46 -62.82
C ALA A 378 58.14 26.01 -64.29
N ASP A 379 57.37 25.03 -64.78
CA ASP A 379 57.45 24.49 -66.14
C ASP A 379 56.22 24.86 -66.99
N VAL A 380 56.45 25.56 -68.10
CA VAL A 380 55.41 26.10 -69.01
C VAL A 380 54.51 24.98 -69.58
N GLN A 381 55.05 23.77 -69.77
CA GLN A 381 54.28 22.63 -70.26
C GLN A 381 53.38 22.01 -69.17
N GLY A 382 53.76 22.15 -67.89
CA GLY A 382 52.99 21.70 -66.73
C GLY A 382 51.74 22.54 -66.49
N ALA A 383 51.87 23.87 -66.56
CA ALA A 383 50.74 24.80 -66.43
C ALA A 383 49.67 24.59 -67.53
N TYR A 384 50.09 24.33 -68.78
CA TYR A 384 49.17 24.03 -69.89
C TYR A 384 48.38 22.73 -69.67
N ASN A 385 49.04 21.66 -69.19
CA ASN A 385 48.40 20.37 -68.94
C ASN A 385 47.39 20.42 -67.78
N ILE A 386 47.68 21.16 -66.70
CA ILE A 386 46.72 21.37 -65.59
C ILE A 386 45.46 22.07 -66.11
N THR A 387 45.63 23.08 -66.96
CA THR A 387 44.51 23.85 -67.51
C THR A 387 43.66 22.97 -68.45
N LYS A 388 44.30 22.12 -69.25
CA LYS A 388 43.66 21.14 -70.13
C LYS A 388 42.90 20.05 -69.36
N GLU A 389 43.45 19.57 -68.25
CA GLU A 389 42.83 18.55 -67.39
C GLU A 389 41.59 19.11 -66.66
N SER A 390 41.68 20.33 -66.13
CA SER A 390 40.52 21.04 -65.55
C SER A 390 39.39 21.24 -66.58
N ALA A 391 39.73 21.59 -67.82
CA ALA A 391 38.74 21.72 -68.90
C ALA A 391 38.07 20.37 -69.25
N THR A 392 38.82 19.27 -69.25
CA THR A 392 38.27 17.92 -69.52
C THR A 392 37.39 17.41 -68.37
N ARG A 393 37.73 17.71 -67.11
CA ARG A 393 36.86 17.42 -65.96
C ARG A 393 35.54 18.19 -66.05
N SER A 394 35.58 19.46 -66.45
CA SER A 394 34.36 20.26 -66.69
C SER A 394 33.48 19.62 -67.78
N LEU A 395 34.06 19.14 -68.87
CA LEU A 395 33.33 18.50 -69.97
C LEU A 395 32.72 17.13 -69.56
N ALA A 396 33.43 16.37 -68.73
CA ALA A 396 32.93 15.08 -68.21
C ALA A 396 31.77 15.26 -67.22
N ALA A 397 31.80 16.33 -66.41
CA ALA A 397 30.69 16.69 -65.54
C ALA A 397 29.44 17.02 -66.37
N GLN A 398 29.59 17.75 -67.48
CA GLN A 398 28.48 18.06 -68.39
C GLN A 398 27.84 16.79 -69.00
N ARG A 399 28.65 15.83 -69.47
CA ARG A 399 28.14 14.55 -70.02
C ARG A 399 27.38 13.70 -69.00
N ARG A 400 27.74 13.77 -67.71
CA ARG A 400 26.99 13.07 -66.64
C ARG A 400 25.60 13.68 -66.46
N THR A 401 25.47 14.99 -66.60
CA THR A 401 24.17 15.68 -66.56
C THR A 401 23.29 15.25 -67.73
N ASP A 402 23.85 15.15 -68.94
CA ASP A 402 23.11 14.72 -70.13
C ASP A 402 22.65 13.24 -70.02
N ALA A 403 23.48 12.36 -69.47
CA ALA A 403 23.13 10.96 -69.25
C ALA A 403 22.02 10.78 -68.18
N ALA A 404 21.96 11.66 -67.18
CA ALA A 404 20.90 11.64 -66.16
C ALA A 404 19.53 11.98 -66.77
N ILE A 405 19.47 12.86 -67.77
CA ILE A 405 18.24 13.19 -68.50
C ILE A 405 17.70 11.96 -69.26
N GLY A 406 18.58 11.17 -69.88
CA GLY A 406 18.19 9.94 -70.58
C GLY A 406 17.54 8.89 -69.67
N LYS A 407 18.10 8.67 -68.47
CA LYS A 407 17.55 7.72 -67.49
C LYS A 407 16.19 8.15 -66.92
N LEU A 408 15.95 9.46 -66.81
CA LEU A 408 14.64 9.99 -66.41
C LEU A 408 13.56 9.67 -67.45
N ALA A 409 13.87 9.74 -68.74
CA ALA A 409 12.93 9.40 -69.81
C ALA A 409 12.57 7.90 -69.84
N GLU A 410 13.55 7.02 -69.60
CA GLU A 410 13.31 5.56 -69.47
C GLU A 410 12.41 5.23 -68.26
N ALA A 411 12.70 5.83 -67.10
CA ALA A 411 11.88 5.63 -65.89
C ALA A 411 10.42 6.09 -66.10
N GLU A 412 10.20 7.14 -66.90
CA GLU A 412 8.85 7.63 -67.24
C GLU A 412 8.12 6.71 -68.24
N SER A 413 8.84 5.90 -69.02
CA SER A 413 8.25 4.87 -69.89
C SER A 413 7.86 3.63 -69.09
N GLU A 414 8.75 3.14 -68.22
CA GLU A 414 8.48 1.99 -67.36
C GLU A 414 7.30 2.26 -66.40
N ALA A 415 7.16 3.49 -65.91
CA ALA A 415 5.99 3.89 -65.10
C ALA A 415 4.67 3.75 -65.88
N ARG A 416 4.64 4.15 -67.16
CA ARG A 416 3.45 4.02 -68.03
C ARG A 416 3.12 2.54 -68.33
N ASP A 417 4.13 1.71 -68.54
CA ASP A 417 3.94 0.27 -68.75
C ASP A 417 3.45 -0.44 -67.49
N ALA A 418 3.91 -0.02 -66.31
CA ALA A 418 3.42 -0.51 -65.02
C ALA A 418 1.96 -0.10 -64.74
N GLU A 419 1.55 1.12 -65.08
CA GLU A 419 0.16 1.56 -65.00
C GLU A 419 -0.76 0.73 -65.91
N ALA A 420 -0.32 0.44 -67.15
CA ALA A 420 -1.07 -0.39 -68.08
C ALA A 420 -1.24 -1.85 -67.61
N LEU A 421 -0.24 -2.41 -66.91
CA LEU A 421 -0.32 -3.76 -66.32
C LEU A 421 -1.21 -3.84 -65.08
N LEU A 422 -1.32 -2.74 -64.31
CA LEU A 422 -2.24 -2.63 -63.18
C LEU A 422 -3.71 -2.55 -63.61
N GLU A 423 -4.03 -1.86 -64.71
CA GLU A 423 -5.41 -1.83 -65.24
C GLU A 423 -5.87 -3.19 -65.79
N LYS A 424 -4.96 -4.00 -66.34
CA LYS A 424 -5.29 -5.31 -66.94
C LYS A 424 -5.58 -6.43 -65.93
N ASN A 425 -5.29 -6.23 -64.65
CA ASN A 425 -5.53 -7.20 -63.57
C ASN A 425 -6.69 -6.79 -62.64
N ARG A 426 -7.61 -5.92 -63.11
CA ARG A 426 -8.78 -5.44 -62.35
C ARG A 426 -10.10 -6.01 -62.86
#